data_AF-S4P5N0-F1
#
_entry.id   AF-S4P5N0-F1
#
_cell.length_a   1.000
_cell.length_b   1.000
_cell.length_c   1.000
_cell.angle_alpha   90.00
_cell.angle_beta   90.00
_cell.angle_gamma   90.00
#
_symmetry.space_group_name_H-M   'P 1'
#
loop_
_entity.id
_entity.type
_entity.pdbx_description
1 polymer ?
#
loop_
_entity_poly.entity_id
_entity_poly.type
_entity_poly.pdbx_seq_one_letter_code
_entity_poly.pdbx_strand_id
1 'polypeptide(L)'
;FESVIICDYLDEKYAANPLHSRDPYVKAQDRLLIERFNELIKGSLECFDTNFAFGSEQIIQTLDIFERELAVRGTYYFGGDRPGMLDYMIWPWVERLYLLRC
;
A
#
# COMPACT_ATOMS: atom_id res chain seq x y z
N PHE A 1 3.22 16.24 -10.90
CA PHE A 1 2.86 16.27 -9.46
C PHE A 1 2.63 14.83 -9.04
N GLU A 2 2.99 14.49 -7.80
CA GLU A 2 3.04 13.09 -7.34
C GLU A 2 2.08 12.89 -6.17
N SER A 3 1.32 11.79 -6.19
CA SER A 3 0.33 11.47 -5.14
C SER A 3 0.98 11.35 -3.76
N VAL A 4 2.13 10.68 -3.67
CA VAL A 4 2.89 10.52 -2.41
C VAL A 4 3.25 11.88 -1.82
N ILE A 5 3.73 12.81 -2.65
CA ILE A 5 4.10 14.16 -2.20
C ILE A 5 2.87 14.93 -1.72
N ILE A 6 1.73 14.79 -2.41
CA ILE A 6 0.48 15.42 -1.99
C ILE A 6 0.01 14.87 -0.64
N CYS A 7 0.03 13.55 -0.45
CA CYS A 7 -0.37 12.92 0.81
C CYS A 7 0.55 13.31 1.98
N ASP A 8 1.87 13.34 1.76
CA ASP A 8 2.85 13.79 2.75
C ASP A 8 2.61 15.26 3.13
N TYR A 9 2.40 16.13 2.14
CA TYR A 9 2.07 17.54 2.37
C TYR A 9 0.80 17.70 3.22
N LEU A 10 -0.25 16.94 2.92
CA LEU A 10 -1.51 17.01 3.68
C LEU A 10 -1.30 16.56 5.14
N ASP A 11 -0.55 15.48 5.36
CA ASP A 11 -0.28 14.99 6.72
C ASP A 11 0.55 15.98 7.54
N GLU A 12 1.53 16.63 6.91
CA GLU A 12 2.35 17.66 7.56
C GLU A 12 1.58 18.98 7.78
N LYS A 13 0.72 19.35 6.83
CA LYS A 13 -0.02 20.61 6.88
C LYS A 13 -1.18 20.56 7.89
N TYR A 14 -1.81 19.40 8.08
CA TYR A 14 -3.01 19.22 8.90
C TYR A 14 -2.80 18.24 10.06
N ALA A 15 -2.14 18.70 11.13
CA ALA A 15 -1.70 17.88 12.27
C ALA A 15 -2.79 17.28 13.19
N ALA A 16 -4.08 17.49 12.90
CA ALA A 16 -5.17 17.06 13.78
C ALA A 16 -5.30 15.52 13.85
N ASN A 17 -5.07 14.84 12.73
CA ASN A 17 -5.18 13.39 12.59
C ASN A 17 -3.98 12.85 11.80
N PRO A 18 -2.79 12.73 12.43
CA PRO A 18 -1.60 12.26 11.74
C PRO A 18 -1.80 10.81 11.26
N LEU A 19 -1.51 10.58 9.98
CA LEU A 19 -1.58 9.28 9.32
C LEU A 19 -0.24 8.54 9.33
N HIS A 20 0.88 9.27 9.22
CA HIS A 20 2.20 8.66 9.38
C HIS A 20 2.47 8.29 10.83
N SER A 21 3.24 7.22 11.03
CA SER A 21 3.77 6.88 12.35
C SER A 21 4.62 8.02 12.90
N ARG A 22 4.51 8.25 14.22
CA ARG A 22 5.38 9.19 14.95
C ARG A 22 6.79 8.62 15.15
N ASP A 23 6.94 7.30 15.05
CA ASP A 23 8.25 6.66 15.05
C ASP A 23 8.89 6.79 13.66
N PRO A 24 10.02 7.51 13.53
CA PRO A 24 10.66 7.72 12.23
C PRO A 24 11.17 6.42 11.60
N TYR A 25 11.50 5.38 12.39
CA TYR A 25 11.91 4.09 11.86
C TYR A 25 10.73 3.39 11.18
N VAL A 26 9.57 3.34 11.85
CA VAL A 26 8.34 2.77 11.28
C VAL A 26 7.90 3.56 10.05
N LYS A 27 7.94 4.90 10.11
CA LYS A 27 7.64 5.75 8.94
C LYS A 27 8.56 5.44 7.75
N ALA A 28 9.85 5.20 7.99
CA ALA A 28 10.78 4.82 6.92
C ALA A 28 10.45 3.44 6.33
N GLN A 29 10.11 2.45 7.16
CA GLN A 29 9.65 1.14 6.69
C GLN A 29 8.37 1.25 5.85
N ASP A 30 7.39 2.05 6.29
CA ASP A 30 6.15 2.28 5.56
C ASP A 30 6.40 2.88 4.18
N ARG A 31 7.33 3.84 4.06
CA ARG A 31 7.71 4.42 2.77
C ARG A 31 8.37 3.41 1.83
N LEU A 32 9.21 2.51 2.37
CA LEU A 32 9.80 1.43 1.59
C LEU A 32 8.73 0.43 1.10
N LEU A 33 7.71 0.17 1.91
CA LEU A 33 6.58 -0.68 1.52
C LEU A 33 5.75 -0.01 0.42
N ILE A 34 5.46 1.30 0.53
CA ILE A 34 4.78 2.06 -0.54
C ILE A 34 5.56 1.95 -1.86
N GLU A 35 6.89 2.14 -1.82
CA GLU A 35 7.71 2.02 -3.03
C GLU A 35 7.68 0.58 -3.58
N ARG A 36 7.75 -0.42 -2.71
CA ARG A 36 7.68 -1.83 -3.11
C ARG A 36 6.32 -2.21 -3.69
N PHE A 37 5.25 -1.56 -3.26
CA PHE A 37 3.90 -1.75 -3.77
C PHE A 37 3.75 -1.33 -5.24
N ASN A 38 4.67 -0.51 -5.77
CA ASN A 38 4.69 -0.17 -7.19
C ASN A 38 4.79 -1.40 -8.12
N GLU A 39 5.37 -2.52 -7.66
CA GLU A 39 5.38 -3.77 -8.43
C GLU A 39 3.98 -4.40 -8.56
N LEU A 40 3.16 -4.35 -7.50
CA LEU A 40 1.75 -4.76 -7.58
C LEU A 40 0.97 -3.85 -8.52
N ILE A 41 1.24 -2.54 -8.49
CA ILE A 41 0.61 -1.58 -9.40
C ILE A 41 0.92 -1.94 -10.86
N LYS A 42 2.19 -2.20 -11.19
CA LYS A 42 2.61 -2.62 -12.55
C LYS A 42 1.92 -3.90 -12.98
N GLY A 43 1.91 -4.92 -12.11
CA GLY A 43 1.24 -6.20 -12.40
C GLY A 43 -0.27 -6.03 -12.59
N SER A 44 -0.91 -5.18 -11.79
CA SER A 44 -2.34 -4.87 -11.91
C SER A 44 -2.67 -4.15 -13.21
N LEU A 45 -1.82 -3.20 -13.63
CA LEU A 45 -1.97 -2.50 -14.91
C LEU A 45 -1.85 -3.47 -16.09
N GLU A 46 -0.82 -4.31 -16.09
CA GLU A 46 -0.66 -5.36 -17.12
C GLU A 46 -1.87 -6.31 -17.13
N CYS A 47 -2.35 -6.70 -15.96
CA CYS A 47 -3.52 -7.54 -15.81
C CYS A 47 -4.77 -6.90 -16.45
N PHE A 48 -5.05 -5.63 -16.16
CA PHE A 48 -6.20 -4.93 -16.73
C PHE A 48 -6.08 -4.68 -18.24
N ASP A 49 -4.88 -4.37 -18.72
CA ASP A 49 -4.64 -4.11 -20.15
C ASP A 49 -4.71 -5.39 -20.99
N THR A 50 -4.44 -6.55 -20.38
CA THR A 50 -4.40 -7.86 -21.08
C THR A 50 -5.65 -8.70 -20.86
N ASN A 51 -6.76 -8.08 -20.42
CA ASN A 51 -8.01 -8.78 -20.08
C ASN A 51 -7.78 -9.95 -19.10
N PHE A 52 -6.99 -9.66 -18.07
CA PHE A 52 -6.66 -10.53 -16.95
C PHE A 52 -5.77 -11.75 -17.29
N ALA A 53 -5.06 -11.72 -18.40
CA ALA A 53 -4.21 -12.83 -18.84
C ALA A 53 -2.81 -12.86 -18.20
N PHE A 54 -2.24 -11.69 -17.89
CA PHE A 54 -0.86 -11.54 -17.38
C PHE A 54 -0.81 -10.71 -16.08
N GLY A 55 0.39 -10.54 -15.51
CA GLY A 55 0.62 -9.71 -14.31
C GLY A 55 0.31 -10.35 -12.96
N SER A 56 -0.30 -11.54 -12.93
CA SER A 56 -0.73 -12.22 -11.69
C SER A 56 0.43 -12.57 -10.74
N GLU A 57 1.60 -12.95 -11.27
CA GLU A 57 2.76 -13.30 -10.45
C GLU A 57 3.27 -12.10 -9.63
N GLN A 58 3.38 -10.93 -10.24
CA GLN A 58 3.83 -9.70 -9.56
C GLN A 58 2.86 -9.29 -8.45
N ILE A 59 1.55 -9.45 -8.69
CA ILE A 59 0.51 -9.18 -7.70
C ILE A 59 0.67 -10.14 -6.51
N ILE A 60 0.73 -11.45 -6.74
CA ILE A 60 0.83 -12.47 -5.69
C ILE A 60 2.12 -12.31 -4.89
N GLN A 61 3.27 -12.14 -5.54
CA GLN A 61 4.55 -11.96 -4.85
C GLN A 61 4.55 -10.71 -3.95
N THR A 62 3.93 -9.63 -4.41
CA THR A 62 3.82 -8.41 -3.60
C THR A 62 2.86 -8.60 -2.43
N LEU A 63 1.72 -9.25 -2.64
CA LEU A 63 0.78 -9.58 -1.55
C LEU A 63 1.43 -10.45 -0.48
N ASP A 64 2.26 -11.45 -0.85
CA ASP A 64 2.99 -12.29 0.09
C ASP A 64 3.93 -11.49 1.01
N ILE A 65 4.54 -10.41 0.50
CA ILE A 65 5.39 -9.52 1.29
C ILE A 65 4.54 -8.75 2.31
N PHE A 66 3.40 -8.22 1.87
CA PHE A 66 2.49 -7.44 2.73
C PHE A 66 1.80 -8.32 3.78
N GLU A 67 1.43 -9.56 3.45
CA GLU A 67 0.89 -10.54 4.38
C GLU A 67 1.89 -10.85 5.50
N ARG A 68 3.16 -11.11 5.15
CA ARG A 68 4.22 -11.36 6.14
C ARG A 68 4.48 -10.14 7.00
N GLU A 69 4.52 -8.96 6.41
CA GLU A 69 4.71 -7.70 7.14
C GLU A 69 3.57 -7.45 8.13
N LEU A 70 2.31 -7.63 7.70
CA LEU A 70 1.15 -7.48 8.59
C LEU A 70 1.17 -8.50 9.72
N ALA A 71 1.53 -9.75 9.43
CA ALA A 71 1.69 -10.81 10.43
C ALA A 71 2.80 -10.47 11.46
N VAL A 72 3.91 -9.88 11.02
CA VAL A 72 5.00 -9.42 11.89
C VAL A 72 4.56 -8.26 12.78
N ARG A 73 3.78 -7.31 12.25
CA ARG A 73 3.24 -6.19 13.04
C ARG A 73 2.23 -6.66 14.09
N GLY A 74 1.45 -7.70 13.79
CA GLY A 74 0.50 -8.29 14.73
C GLY A 74 -0.66 -7.35 15.09
N THR A 75 -1.00 -6.43 14.20
CA THR A 75 -2.04 -5.40 14.37
C THR A 75 -3.15 -5.56 13.34
N TYR A 76 -4.29 -4.91 13.56
CA TYR A 76 -5.43 -4.98 12.62
C TYR A 76 -5.14 -4.31 11.28
N TYR A 77 -4.40 -3.20 11.31
CA TYR A 77 -3.98 -2.42 10.15
C TYR A 77 -2.46 -2.23 10.18
N PHE A 78 -1.86 -1.83 9.07
CA PHE A 78 -0.43 -1.46 9.06
C PHE A 78 -0.15 -0.28 10.00
N GLY A 79 -1.11 0.65 10.15
CA GLY A 79 -1.08 1.75 11.11
C GLY A 79 -1.38 1.39 12.58
N GLY A 80 -1.61 0.11 12.91
CA GLY A 80 -1.91 -0.35 14.26
C GLY A 80 -3.41 -0.67 14.46
N ASP A 81 -4.03 -0.07 15.47
CA ASP A 81 -5.46 -0.26 15.77
C ASP A 81 -6.40 0.48 14.81
N ARG A 82 -5.85 1.40 14.01
CA ARG A 82 -6.58 2.19 13.01
C ARG A 82 -5.77 2.24 11.71
N PRO A 83 -6.43 2.44 10.55
CA PRO A 83 -5.73 2.65 9.29
C PRO A 83 -4.81 3.88 9.37
N GLY A 84 -3.55 3.70 8.97
CA GLY A 84 -2.55 4.75 8.83
C GLY A 84 -2.26 5.10 7.37
N MET A 85 -1.18 5.84 7.13
CA MET A 85 -0.81 6.27 5.77
C MET A 85 -0.60 5.09 4.84
N LEU A 86 0.13 4.05 5.28
CA LEU A 86 0.41 2.88 4.45
C LEU A 86 -0.89 2.21 3.98
N ASP A 87 -1.85 1.99 4.89
CA ASP A 87 -3.14 1.38 4.59
C ASP A 87 -3.89 2.13 3.48
N TYR A 88 -4.02 3.46 3.62
CA TYR A 88 -4.73 4.27 2.61
C TYR A 88 -3.99 4.38 1.28
N MET A 89 -2.65 4.34 1.29
CA MET A 89 -1.85 4.44 0.07
C MET A 89 -1.94 3.19 -0.81
N ILE A 90 -2.07 2.00 -0.19
CA ILE A 90 -2.20 0.73 -0.93
C ILE A 90 -3.65 0.40 -1.31
N TRP A 91 -4.61 0.88 -0.51
CA TRP A 91 -6.02 0.50 -0.63
C TRP A 91 -6.62 0.62 -2.04
N PRO A 92 -6.36 1.69 -2.82
CA PRO A 92 -7.00 1.83 -4.14
C PRO A 92 -6.73 0.64 -5.06
N TRP A 93 -5.54 0.06 -5.03
CA TRP A 93 -5.23 -1.11 -5.88
C TRP A 93 -5.75 -2.39 -5.27
N VAL A 94 -5.66 -2.56 -3.95
CA VAL A 94 -6.27 -3.70 -3.25
C VAL A 94 -7.77 -3.79 -3.57
N GLU A 95 -8.49 -2.67 -3.53
CA GLU A 95 -9.91 -2.60 -3.88
C GLU A 95 -10.18 -3.02 -5.34
N ARG A 96 -9.29 -2.64 -6.27
CA ARG A 96 -9.41 -3.03 -7.68
C ARG A 96 -9.14 -4.52 -7.90
N LEU A 97 -8.32 -5.16 -7.07
CA LEU A 97 -8.06 -6.60 -7.19
C LEU A 97 -9.34 -7.44 -6.95
N TYR A 98 -10.36 -6.93 -6.27
CA TYR A 98 -11.65 -7.64 -6.15
C TYR A 98 -12.38 -7.81 -7.50
N LEU A 99 -11.98 -7.09 -8.55
CA LEU A 99 -12.46 -7.32 -9.92
C LEU A 99 -11.84 -8.58 -10.54
N LEU A 100 -10.68 -9.02 -10.05
CA LEU A 100 -10.05 -10.26 -10.47
C LEU A 100 -10.91 -11.42 -9.98
N ARG A 101 -11.57 -12.08 -10.92
CA ARG A 101 -12.21 -13.36 -10.67
C ARG A 101 -11.13 -14.44 -10.64
N CYS A 102 -10.49 -14.60 -9.48
CA CYS A 102 -9.69 -15.78 -9.18
C CYS A 102 -10.60 -16.99 -8.95
#